data_AF-A0A967FC53-F1
#
_entry.id   AF-A0A967FC53-F1
#
_cell.length_a   1.000
_cell.length_b   1.000
_cell.length_c   1.000
_cell.angle_alpha   90.00
_cell.angle_beta   90.00
_cell.angle_gamma   90.00
#
_symmetry.space_group_name_H-M   'P 1'
#
loop_
_entity.id
_entity.type
_entity.pdbx_description
1 polymer ?
#
loop_
_entity_poly.entity_id
_entity_poly.type
_entity_poly.pdbx_seq_one_letter_code
_entity_poly.pdbx_strand_id
1 'polypeptide(L)'
;SYFGIKADGKLIEEPPKGILSGSFNPLHDGHQKLAKAAEKILAAPVGFELSVVNADKPDLALPEVFNRLAQFAGKHTILAGSAPTFVEKAQLYPGTTFV
;
A
#
# COMPACT_ATOMS: atom_id res chain seq x y z
N SER A 1 -4.61 -12.07 3.88
CA SER A 1 -5.16 -11.76 2.55
C SER A 1 -4.99 -10.28 2.26
N TYR A 2 -5.30 -9.84 1.05
CA TYR A 2 -5.35 -8.41 0.72
C TYR A 2 -6.45 -8.15 -0.31
N PHE A 3 -6.82 -6.87 -0.44
CA PHE A 3 -7.46 -6.36 -1.65
C PHE A 3 -6.71 -5.10 -2.09
N GLY A 4 -6.88 -4.69 -3.35
CA GLY A 4 -6.32 -3.43 -3.83
C GLY A 4 -7.22 -2.75 -4.84
N ILE A 5 -7.12 -1.43 -4.89
CA ILE A 5 -7.94 -0.55 -5.72
C ILE A 5 -7.01 0.37 -6.50
N LYS A 6 -7.21 0.47 -7.81
CA LYS A 6 -6.50 1.42 -8.69
C LYS A 6 -7.03 2.83 -8.50
N ALA A 7 -6.30 3.82 -9.01
CA ALA A 7 -6.73 5.22 -8.99
C ALA A 7 -8.11 5.44 -9.64
N ASP A 8 -8.48 4.64 -10.65
CA ASP A 8 -9.78 4.69 -11.33
C ASP A 8 -10.93 3.96 -10.60
N GLY A 9 -10.66 3.41 -9.40
CA GLY A 9 -11.65 2.71 -8.58
C GLY A 9 -11.82 1.23 -8.92
N LYS A 10 -11.12 0.68 -9.92
CA LYS A 10 -11.18 -0.75 -10.23
C LYS A 10 -10.34 -1.57 -9.26
N LEU A 11 -10.79 -2.79 -8.99
CA LEU A 11 -9.98 -3.76 -8.24
C LEU A 11 -8.73 -4.15 -9.04
N ILE A 12 -7.65 -4.48 -8.33
CA ILE A 12 -6.46 -5.10 -8.91
C ILE A 12 -6.56 -6.62 -8.82
N GLU A 13 -6.04 -7.31 -9.83
CA GLU A 13 -5.91 -8.78 -9.85
C GLU A 13 -4.54 -9.22 -9.33
N GLU A 14 -3.51 -8.40 -9.56
CA GLU A 14 -2.13 -8.64 -9.15
C GLU A 14 -1.54 -7.43 -8.42
N PRO A 15 -0.61 -7.64 -7.48
CA PRO A 15 0.05 -6.54 -6.79
C PRO A 15 1.00 -5.78 -7.74
N PRO A 16 1.23 -4.48 -7.52
CA PRO A 16 2.21 -3.71 -8.27
C PRO A 16 3.62 -4.29 -8.13
N LYS A 17 4.50 -3.99 -9.10
CA LYS A 17 5.90 -4.44 -9.07
C LYS A 17 6.71 -3.79 -7.95
N GLY A 18 6.34 -2.58 -7.53
CA GLY A 18 6.84 -1.98 -6.30
C GLY A 18 5.72 -1.63 -5.33
N ILE A 19 5.92 -1.84 -4.03
CA ILE A 19 4.99 -1.41 -2.99
C ILE A 19 5.74 -0.56 -1.96
N LEU A 20 5.22 0.65 -1.73
CA LEU A 20 5.57 1.46 -0.57
C LEU A 20 4.58 1.13 0.56
N SER A 21 5.04 0.42 1.59
CA SER A 21 4.21 0.03 2.73
C SER A 21 4.26 1.09 3.83
N GLY A 22 3.12 1.45 4.42
CA GLY A 22 3.08 2.50 5.43
C GLY A 22 1.73 2.68 6.12
N SER A 23 1.73 3.49 7.19
CA SER A 23 0.51 3.80 7.96
C SER A 23 -0.32 4.94 7.36
N PHE A 24 0.31 5.81 6.55
CA PHE A 24 -0.28 6.93 5.80
C PHE A 24 -1.28 7.77 6.61
N ASN A 25 -0.87 8.15 7.81
CA ASN A 25 -1.68 8.93 8.74
C ASN A 25 -1.01 10.30 9.07
N PRO A 26 -1.11 11.32 8.20
CA PRO A 26 -1.75 11.33 6.88
C PRO A 26 -0.78 11.02 5.72
N LEU A 27 -1.33 10.84 4.52
CA LEU A 27 -0.55 10.86 3.27
C LEU A 27 0.00 12.28 3.04
N HIS A 28 1.28 12.41 2.70
CA HIS A 28 1.95 13.69 2.53
C HIS A 28 3.03 13.62 1.45
N ASP A 29 3.60 14.77 1.06
CA ASP A 29 4.55 14.89 -0.06
C ASP A 29 5.78 13.97 0.04
N GLY A 30 6.28 13.71 1.25
CA GLY A 30 7.38 12.76 1.47
C GLY A 30 7.08 11.36 0.89
N HIS A 31 5.89 10.81 1.18
CA HIS A 31 5.45 9.52 0.66
C HIS A 31 5.34 9.53 -0.87
N GLN A 32 4.77 10.60 -1.44
CA GLN A 32 4.61 10.73 -2.89
C GLN A 32 5.96 10.84 -3.61
N LYS A 33 6.91 11.60 -3.06
CA LYS A 33 8.27 11.73 -3.61
C LYS A 33 9.02 10.40 -3.53
N LEU A 34 8.88 9.65 -2.44
CA LEU A 34 9.48 8.33 -2.29
C LEU A 34 8.92 7.33 -3.32
N ALA A 35 7.60 7.27 -3.47
CA ALA A 35 6.96 6.42 -4.49
C ALA A 35 7.47 6.77 -5.90
N LYS A 36 7.50 8.06 -6.25
CA LYS A 36 8.02 8.52 -7.55
C LYS A 36 9.50 8.22 -7.77
N ALA A 37 10.31 8.29 -6.72
CA ALA A 37 11.72 7.92 -6.81
C ALA A 37 11.88 6.41 -7.05
N ALA A 38 11.09 5.60 -6.36
CA ALA A 38 11.08 4.15 -6.53
C ALA A 38 10.59 3.72 -7.90
N GLU A 39 9.56 4.36 -8.46
CA GLU A 39 9.11 4.09 -9.83
C GLU A 39 10.24 4.26 -10.85
N LYS A 40 11.08 5.29 -10.67
CA LYS A 40 12.24 5.53 -11.52
C LYS A 40 13.32 4.47 -11.36
N ILE A 41 13.59 4.03 -10.12
CA ILE A 41 14.61 3.02 -9.81
C ILE A 41 14.18 1.64 -10.34
N LEU A 42 12.92 1.28 -10.14
CA LEU A 42 12.37 -0.02 -10.53
C LEU A 42 11.96 -0.09 -12.00
N ALA A 43 11.88 1.06 -12.68
CA ALA A 43 11.33 1.18 -14.03
C ALA A 43 9.94 0.52 -14.17
N ALA A 44 9.14 0.60 -13.11
CA ALA A 44 7.83 -0.04 -13.01
C ALA A 44 6.89 0.73 -12.06
N PRO A 45 5.56 0.58 -12.19
CA PRO A 45 4.61 1.26 -11.30
C PRO A 45 4.78 0.85 -9.83
N VAL A 46 4.67 1.83 -8.94
CA VAL A 46 4.68 1.64 -7.49
C VAL A 46 3.29 1.94 -6.92
N GLY A 47 2.74 0.97 -6.21
CA GLY A 47 1.54 1.18 -5.39
C GLY A 47 1.88 1.46 -3.94
N PHE A 48 0.86 1.86 -3.20
CA PHE A 48 0.94 1.99 -1.75
C PHE A 48 0.29 0.77 -1.10
N GLU A 49 0.71 0.42 0.12
CA GLU A 49 0.05 -0.61 0.91
C GLU A 49 -0.14 -0.17 2.35
N LEU A 50 -1.39 -0.22 2.81
CA LEU A 50 -1.79 0.05 4.18
C LEU A 50 -1.77 -1.25 4.97
N SER A 51 -0.88 -1.34 5.95
CA SER A 51 -0.90 -2.40 6.97
C SER A 51 -2.12 -2.22 7.86
N VAL A 52 -3.14 -3.05 7.68
CA VAL A 52 -4.38 -3.00 8.48
C VAL A 52 -4.17 -3.63 9.86
N VAL A 53 -3.33 -4.67 9.90
CA VAL A 53 -2.91 -5.39 11.11
C VAL A 53 -1.50 -4.94 11.46
N ASN A 54 -1.29 -4.46 12.69
CA ASN A 54 0.04 -4.15 13.22
C ASN A 54 0.43 -5.21 14.24
N ALA A 55 1.64 -5.77 14.15
CA ALA A 55 2.13 -6.76 15.12
C ALA A 55 2.12 -6.24 16.57
N ASP A 56 2.33 -4.93 16.76
CA ASP A 56 2.56 -4.31 18.07
C ASP A 56 1.39 -3.45 18.58
N LYS A 57 0.31 -3.32 17.81
CA LYS A 57 -0.82 -2.42 18.14
C LYS A 57 -2.16 -3.13 17.88
N PRO A 58 -3.23 -2.73 18.60
CA PRO A 58 -4.57 -3.19 18.24
C PRO A 58 -4.87 -2.85 16.77
N ASP A 59 -5.65 -3.72 16.12
CA ASP A 59 -6.06 -3.54 14.74
C ASP A 59 -6.72 -2.17 14.54
N LEU A 60 -6.48 -1.58 13.36
CA LEU A 60 -7.15 -0.33 13.01
C LEU A 60 -8.66 -0.56 12.92
N ALA A 61 -9.43 0.28 13.61
CA ALA A 61 -10.88 0.27 13.45
C ALA A 61 -11.25 0.54 11.98
N LEU A 62 -12.26 -0.16 11.47
CA LEU A 62 -12.67 -0.05 10.06
C LEU A 62 -12.87 1.41 9.57
N PRO A 63 -13.49 2.33 10.35
CA PRO A 63 -13.63 3.73 9.92
C PRO A 63 -12.27 4.42 9.68
N GLU A 64 -11.27 4.10 10.50
CA GLU A 64 -9.92 4.64 10.36
C GLU A 64 -9.20 4.08 9.12
N VAL A 65 -9.40 2.78 8.85
CA VAL A 65 -8.90 2.16 7.61
C VAL A 65 -9.50 2.86 6.39
N PHE A 66 -10.82 3.05 6.35
CA PHE A 66 -11.48 3.74 5.24
C PHE A 66 -11.01 5.18 5.07
N ASN A 67 -10.87 5.93 6.16
CA ASN A 67 -10.33 7.30 6.12
C ASN A 67 -8.94 7.35 5.51
N ARG A 68 -8.06 6.41 5.88
CA ARG A 68 -6.70 6.36 5.34
C ARG A 68 -6.67 5.98 3.87
N LEU A 69 -7.47 5.00 3.46
CA LEU A 69 -7.60 4.56 2.07
C LEU A 69 -8.18 5.67 1.17
N ALA A 70 -9.14 6.45 1.66
CA ALA A 70 -9.81 7.51 0.89
C ALA A 70 -8.84 8.58 0.36
N GLN A 71 -7.70 8.81 1.03
CA GLN A 71 -6.67 9.78 0.60
C GLN A 71 -6.07 9.46 -0.78
N PHE A 72 -6.13 8.19 -1.20
CA PHE A 72 -5.55 7.66 -2.43
C PHE A 72 -6.51 7.65 -3.62
N ALA A 73 -7.81 7.83 -3.38
CA ALA A 73 -8.85 7.80 -4.42
C ALA A 73 -8.54 8.82 -5.53
N GLY A 74 -8.59 8.37 -6.80
CA GLY A 74 -8.26 9.20 -7.95
C GLY A 74 -6.78 9.54 -8.14
N LYS A 75 -5.87 9.05 -7.27
CA LYS A 75 -4.45 9.45 -7.27
C LYS A 75 -3.50 8.28 -7.47
N HIS A 76 -3.65 7.20 -6.69
CA HIS A 76 -2.71 6.09 -6.69
C HIS A 76 -3.42 4.75 -6.48
N THR A 77 -2.74 3.68 -6.88
CA THR A 77 -3.12 2.31 -6.48
C THR A 77 -2.79 2.12 -5.00
N ILE A 78 -3.76 1.61 -4.23
CA ILE A 78 -3.62 1.32 -2.80
C ILE A 78 -4.08 -0.11 -2.52
N LEU A 79 -3.28 -0.83 -1.73
CA LEU A 79 -3.58 -2.16 -1.20
C LEU A 79 -3.89 -2.06 0.29
N ALA A 80 -4.80 -2.89 0.78
CA ALA A 80 -5.03 -3.11 2.20
C ALA A 80 -4.70 -4.56 2.53
N GLY A 81 -3.62 -4.76 3.27
CA GLY A 81 -3.09 -6.07 3.62
C GLY A 81 -3.22 -6.39 5.10
N SER A 82 -3.39 -7.67 5.41
CA SER A 82 -3.42 -8.19 6.79
C SER A 82 -2.07 -8.75 7.27
N ALA A 83 -1.00 -8.61 6.49
CA ALA A 83 0.32 -9.14 6.82
C ALA A 83 1.12 -8.12 7.66
N PRO A 84 1.48 -8.44 8.92
CA PRO A 84 2.05 -7.47 9.85
C PRO A 84 3.57 -7.28 9.68
N THR A 85 4.32 -8.28 9.19
CA THR A 85 5.77 -8.18 8.97
C THR A 85 6.15 -8.13 7.49
N PHE A 86 7.33 -7.59 7.16
CA PHE A 86 7.85 -7.62 5.78
C PHE A 86 8.07 -9.03 5.23
N VAL A 87 8.38 -10.00 6.09
CA VAL A 87 8.52 -11.41 5.70
C VAL A 87 7.18 -11.96 5.22
N GLU A 88 6.11 -11.73 5.99
CA GLU A 88 4.76 -12.17 5.60
C GLU A 88 4.23 -11.38 4.41
N LYS A 89 4.56 -10.09 4.30
CA LYS A 89 4.23 -9.28 3.12
C LYS A 89 4.92 -9.83 1.87
N ALA A 90 6.19 -10.23 1.95
CA ALA A 90 6.89 -10.82 0.80
C ALA A 90 6.24 -12.15 0.35
N GLN A 91 5.67 -12.92 1.28
CA GLN A 91 4.89 -14.11 0.96
C GLN A 91 3.52 -13.76 0.37
N LEU A 92 2.87 -12.72 0.88
CA LEU A 92 1.55 -12.27 0.43
C LEU A 92 1.58 -11.57 -0.95
N TYR A 93 2.68 -10.90 -1.27
CA TYR A 93 2.90 -10.13 -2.49
C TYR A 93 4.12 -10.66 -3.27
N PRO A 94 4.04 -11.89 -3.81
CA PRO A 94 5.17 -12.50 -4.49
C PRO A 94 5.56 -11.72 -5.75
N GLY A 95 6.87 -11.51 -5.95
CA GLY A 95 7.39 -10.79 -7.11
C GLY A 95 7.28 -9.27 -7.05
N THR A 96 6.94 -8.72 -5.87
CA THR A 96 6.94 -7.28 -5.60
C THR A 96 8.19 -6.86 -4.83
N THR A 97 8.76 -5.71 -5.16
CA THR A 97 9.82 -5.06 -4.38
C THR A 97 9.22 -4.09 -3.36
N PHE A 98 9.65 -4.19 -2.11
CA PHE A 98 9.29 -3.24 -1.06
C PHE A 98 10.25 -2.06 -1.02
N VAL A 99 9.69 -0.86 -0.81
CA VAL A 99 10.38 0.43 -0.75
C VAL A 99 10.12 1.08 0.60
#